data_AF-A0A3T2YIL0-F1
#
_entry.id   AF-A0A3T2YIL0-F1
#
_cell.length_a   1.000
_cell.length_b   1.000
_cell.length_c   1.000
_cell.angle_alpha   90.00
_cell.angle_beta   90.00
_cell.angle_gamma   90.00
#
_symmetry.space_group_name_H-M   'P 1'
#
loop_
_entity.id
_entity.type
_entity.pdbx_description
1 polymer ?
#
loop_
_entity_poly.entity_id
_entity_poly.type
_entity_poly.pdbx_seq_one_letter_code
_entity_poly.pdbx_strand_id
1 'polypeptide(L)'
;MEPKSQDWHRADIKSALEKRGITLRDLSRQAGLSPDSLRNVFTRSWPRAERIIADALGITPQEIWPSRYGDMQIKNDANTAE
;
A
#
# COMPACT_ATOMS: atom_id res chain seq x y z
N MET A 1 13.61 7.16 19.52
CA MET A 1 12.98 7.72 18.30
C MET A 1 12.49 6.54 17.50
N GLU A 2 11.21 6.23 17.62
CA GLU A 2 10.58 5.08 16.97
C GLU A 2 10.67 5.22 15.43
N PRO A 3 11.09 4.19 14.69
CA PRO A 3 10.95 4.19 13.25
C PRO A 3 9.45 4.12 12.94
N LYS A 4 8.85 5.26 12.60
CA LYS A 4 7.49 5.31 12.08
C LYS A 4 7.42 4.34 10.91
N SER A 5 6.57 3.32 11.01
CA SER A 5 6.26 2.39 9.92
C SER A 5 5.96 3.20 8.67
N GLN A 6 6.94 3.23 7.76
CA GLN A 6 6.97 4.20 6.70
C GLN A 6 6.13 3.67 5.54
N ASP A 7 5.19 4.48 5.07
CA ASP A 7 4.41 4.12 3.87
C ASP A 7 5.36 3.84 2.71
N TRP A 8 5.02 2.83 1.90
CA TRP A 8 5.81 2.51 0.73
C TRP A 8 5.95 3.74 -0.17
N HIS A 9 7.16 3.95 -0.69
CA HIS A 9 7.36 4.99 -1.67
C HIS A 9 6.60 4.64 -2.96
N ARG A 10 6.08 5.68 -3.63
CA ARG A 10 5.41 5.56 -4.94
C ARG A 10 6.22 4.76 -5.97
N ALA A 11 7.55 4.82 -5.89
CA ALA A 11 8.45 4.11 -6.79
C ALA A 11 8.52 2.61 -6.47
N ASP A 12 8.53 2.24 -5.18
CA ASP A 12 8.47 0.84 -4.75
C ASP A 12 7.14 0.17 -5.13
N ILE A 13 6.02 0.86 -4.91
CA ILE A 13 4.70 0.38 -5.34
C ILE A 13 4.69 0.16 -6.86
N LYS A 14 5.17 1.15 -7.62
CA LYS A 14 5.24 1.04 -9.09
C LYS A 14 6.15 -0.11 -9.52
N SER A 15 7.31 -0.27 -8.87
CA SER A 15 8.27 -1.34 -9.17
C SER A 15 7.72 -2.72 -8.83
N ALA A 16 6.99 -2.86 -7.72
CA ALA A 16 6.36 -4.11 -7.32
C ALA A 16 5.22 -4.50 -8.28
N LEU A 17 4.44 -3.53 -8.75
CA LEU A 17 3.45 -3.75 -9.80
C LEU A 17 4.13 -4.18 -11.12
N GLU A 18 5.19 -3.47 -11.51
CA GLU A 18 5.92 -3.72 -12.76
C GLU A 18 6.62 -5.09 -12.74
N LYS A 19 7.14 -5.53 -11.58
CA LYS A 19 7.66 -6.89 -11.35
C LYS A 19 6.61 -7.98 -11.57
N ARG A 20 5.33 -7.67 -11.36
CA ARG A 20 4.21 -8.57 -11.64
C ARG A 20 3.66 -8.43 -13.07
N GLY A 21 4.25 -7.54 -13.88
CA GLY A 21 3.73 -7.21 -15.22
C GLY A 21 2.46 -6.38 -15.21
N ILE A 22 2.10 -5.80 -14.06
CA ILE A 22 0.88 -4.99 -13.88
C ILE A 22 1.29 -3.52 -13.86
N THR A 23 0.48 -2.64 -14.46
CA THR A 23 0.72 -1.20 -14.39
C THR A 23 -0.45 -0.49 -13.72
N LEU A 24 -0.22 0.69 -13.15
CA LEU A 24 -1.30 1.54 -12.61
C LEU A 24 -2.42 1.79 -13.63
N ARG A 25 -2.05 1.87 -14.92
CA ARG A 25 -3.01 2.07 -16.00
C ARG A 25 -3.87 0.83 -16.23
N ASP A 26 -3.28 -0.34 -16.09
CA ASP A 26 -4.00 -1.61 -16.17
C ASP A 26 -4.98 -1.77 -15.00
N LEU A 27 -4.51 -1.46 -13.78
CA LEU A 27 -5.37 -1.44 -12.59
C LEU A 27 -6.52 -0.45 -12.70
N SER A 28 -6.27 0.74 -13.27
CA SER A 28 -7.31 1.72 -13.53
C SER A 28 -8.39 1.17 -14.47
N ARG A 29 -7.98 0.44 -15.52
CA ARG A 29 -8.89 -0.20 -16.48
C ARG A 29 -9.68 -1.34 -15.82
N GLN A 30 -9.03 -2.21 -15.06
CA GLN A 30 -9.68 -3.30 -14.34
C GLN A 30 -10.70 -2.77 -13.32
N ALA A 31 -10.38 -1.68 -12.64
CA ALA A 31 -11.26 -1.06 -11.66
C ALA A 31 -12.37 -0.17 -12.28
N GLY A 32 -12.33 0.08 -13.59
CA GLY A 32 -13.23 1.03 -14.26
C GLY A 32 -13.07 2.47 -13.77
N LEU A 33 -11.89 2.83 -13.26
CA LEU A 33 -11.58 4.16 -12.73
C LEU A 33 -10.77 4.98 -13.74
N SER A 34 -10.83 6.30 -13.60
CA SER A 34 -9.93 7.20 -14.33
C SER A 34 -8.50 7.09 -13.80
N PRO A 35 -7.48 7.02 -14.68
CA PRO A 35 -6.08 6.84 -14.28
C PRO A 35 -5.55 7.99 -13.41
N ASP A 36 -6.07 9.20 -13.63
CA ASP A 36 -5.78 10.38 -12.81
C ASP A 36 -6.29 10.24 -11.37
N SER A 37 -7.43 9.57 -11.20
CA SER A 37 -7.98 9.32 -9.86
C SER A 37 -7.13 8.32 -9.10
N LEU A 38 -6.65 7.25 -9.76
CA LEU A 38 -5.80 6.25 -9.12
C LEU A 38 -4.47 6.86 -8.66
N ARG A 39 -3.90 7.80 -9.41
CA ARG A 39 -2.66 8.50 -9.03
C ARG A 39 -2.83 9.36 -7.78
N ASN A 40 -4.06 9.80 -7.47
CA ASN A 40 -4.35 10.58 -6.27
C ASN A 40 -4.29 9.74 -4.98
N VAL A 41 -4.16 8.41 -5.08
CA VAL A 41 -4.01 7.50 -3.92
C VAL A 41 -2.72 7.78 -3.13
N PHE A 42 -1.67 8.25 -3.81
CA PHE A 42 -0.39 8.58 -3.17
C PHE A 42 -0.44 9.89 -2.37
N THR A 43 -1.38 10.78 -2.71
CA THR A 43 -1.53 12.11 -2.12
C THR A 43 -2.69 12.17 -1.12
N ARG A 44 -3.75 11.37 -1.30
CA ARG A 44 -4.94 11.33 -0.42
C ARG A 44 -5.29 9.90 -0.03
N SER A 45 -5.82 9.73 1.18
CA SER A 45 -6.41 8.46 1.66
C SER A 45 -7.57 8.06 0.79
N TRP A 46 -7.34 7.05 -0.05
CA TRP A 46 -8.34 6.56 -0.98
C TRP A 46 -8.47 5.03 -0.90
N PRO A 47 -9.25 4.53 0.08
CA PRO A 47 -9.29 3.11 0.45
C PRO A 47 -9.61 2.17 -0.71
N ARG A 48 -10.41 2.65 -1.67
CA ARG A 48 -10.79 1.87 -2.86
C ARG A 48 -9.59 1.64 -3.78
N ALA A 49 -8.79 2.67 -4.05
CA ALA A 49 -7.58 2.57 -4.86
C ALA A 49 -6.45 1.84 -4.12
N GLU A 50 -6.31 2.07 -2.81
CA GLU A 50 -5.35 1.35 -1.96
C GLU A 50 -5.61 -0.17 -2.02
N ARG A 51 -6.89 -0.59 -1.91
CA ARG A 51 -7.27 -2.00 -2.06
C ARG A 51 -6.95 -2.58 -3.43
N ILE A 52 -7.23 -1.86 -4.52
CA ILE A 52 -6.94 -2.35 -5.87
C ILE A 52 -5.44 -2.62 -6.06
N ILE A 53 -4.59 -1.71 -5.58
CA ILE A 53 -3.13 -1.87 -5.65
C ILE A 53 -2.67 -3.04 -4.77
N ALA A 54 -3.21 -3.14 -3.56
CA ALA A 54 -2.88 -4.20 -2.62
C ALA A 54 -3.29 -5.59 -3.14
N ASP A 55 -4.50 -5.69 -3.70
CA ASP A 55 -5.04 -6.91 -4.32
C ASP A 55 -4.16 -7.37 -5.50
N ALA A 56 -3.73 -6.45 -6.37
CA ALA A 56 -2.80 -6.75 -7.46
C ALA A 56 -1.44 -7.26 -6.97
N LEU A 57 -0.97 -6.73 -5.84
CA LEU A 57 0.23 -7.16 -5.16
C LEU A 57 0.01 -8.40 -4.27
N GLY A 58 -1.23 -8.87 -4.12
CA GLY A 58 -1.59 -9.99 -3.25
C GLY A 58 -1.25 -9.76 -1.77
N ILE A 59 -1.22 -8.49 -1.34
CA ILE A 59 -0.96 -8.09 0.04
C ILE A 59 -2.10 -7.20 0.55
N THR A 60 -2.05 -6.79 1.81
CA THR A 60 -3.06 -5.88 2.36
C THR A 60 -2.66 -4.42 2.15
N PRO A 61 -3.62 -3.48 2.05
CA PRO A 61 -3.29 -2.06 1.98
C PRO A 61 -2.59 -1.56 3.26
N GLN A 62 -2.71 -2.28 4.37
CA GLN A 62 -2.02 -1.98 5.63
C GLN A 62 -0.51 -2.24 5.55
N GLU A 63 -0.08 -3.23 4.76
CA GLU A 63 1.35 -3.51 4.51
C GLU A 63 2.00 -2.41 3.67
N ILE A 64 1.25 -1.81 2.75
CA ILE A 64 1.73 -0.74 1.86
C ILE A 64 1.68 0.62 2.56
N TRP A 65 0.60 0.88 3.30
CA TRP A 65 0.37 2.13 4.04
C TRP A 65 0.20 1.90 5.54
N PRO A 66 1.22 1.37 6.23
CA PRO A 66 1.13 1.12 7.66
C PRO A 66 0.93 2.41 8.45
N SER A 67 1.35 3.60 7.98
CA SER A 67 1.05 4.84 8.70
C SER A 67 -0.44 5.21 8.68
N ARG A 68 -1.23 4.65 7.74
CA ARG A 68 -2.67 4.93 7.62
C ARG A 68 -3.54 3.94 8.37
N TYR A 69 -3.05 2.72 8.56
CA TYR A 69 -3.79 1.64 9.19
C TYR A 69 -3.15 1.15 10.50
N GLY A 70 -1.97 1.68 10.87
CA GLY A 70 -1.07 1.14 11.88
C GLY A 70 -1.27 1.64 13.30
N ASP A 71 -2.46 2.11 13.67
CA ASP A 71 -2.76 2.36 15.09
C ASP A 71 -2.88 1.04 15.90
N MET A 72 -2.81 -0.13 15.26
CA MET A 72 -3.10 -1.41 15.94
C MET A 72 -1.90 -2.32 16.23
N GLN A 73 -0.66 -1.93 15.93
CA GLN A 73 0.51 -2.79 16.19
C GLN A 73 1.61 -2.08 16.99
N ILE A 74 1.22 -1.46 18.11
CA ILE A 74 2.11 -1.30 19.26
C ILE A 74 1.70 -2.35 20.28
N LYS A 75 2.36 -3.51 20.26
CA LYS A 75 2.69 -4.40 21.39
C LYS A 75 3.06 -5.79 20.87
N ASN A 76 4.11 -6.35 21.49
CA ASN A 76 4.74 -7.66 21.27
C ASN A 76 5.69 -7.58 20.07
N ASP A 77 7.01 -7.46 20.24
CA ASP A 77 7.84 -8.43 20.95
C ASP A 77 8.93 -7.76 21.81
N ALA A 78 8.62 -7.60 23.10
CA ALA A 78 9.63 -7.41 24.14
C ALA A 78 9.25 -8.31 25.31
N ASN A 79 9.28 -9.65 25.12
CA ASN A 79 9.53 -10.66 26.16
C ASN A 79 9.41 -12.07 25.56
N THR A 80 10.52 -12.69 25.19
CA THR A 80 10.68 -14.14 25.35
C THR A 80 12.11 -14.36 25.83
N ALA A 81 12.20 -14.60 27.13
CA ALA A 81 13.39 -15.01 27.83
C ALA A 81 13.84 -16.41 27.37
N GLU A 82 15.15 -16.58 27.18
CA GLU A 82 15.96 -17.56 27.93
C GLU A 82 17.44 -17.19 27.84
#